data_AF-A0A9C7TFU9-F1
#
_entry.id   AF-A0A9C7TFU9-F1
#
_cell.length_a   1.000
_cell.length_b   1.000
_cell.length_c   1.000
_cell.angle_alpha   90.00
_cell.angle_beta   90.00
_cell.angle_gamma   90.00
#
_symmetry.space_group_name_H-M   'P 1'
#
loop_
_entity.id
_entity.type
_entity.pdbx_description
1 polymer ?
#
loop_
_entity_poly.entity_id
_entity_poly.type
_entity_poly.pdbx_seq_one_letter_code
_entity_poly.pdbx_strand_id
1 'polypeptide(L)'
;MPYELFDRNKLHLKPLSEREHTFHASEVLPLDAETPPFRDESICEIARRMVEARRRGGQVVLMMGAHVIKTGLSRFVVDLMERGIFTHVAGNGAVAVHDYELAKVGATTESVAKYITTPLSFRASSISKAPGTLIFSGSIFPLLSPSSLRFILSSNLS
;
A
#
# COMPACT_ATOMS: atom_id res chain seq x y z
N MET A 1 16.70 3.83 27.47
CA MET A 1 16.11 4.25 26.18
C MET A 1 16.69 5.62 25.84
N PRO A 2 17.58 5.78 24.84
CA PRO A 2 18.41 6.98 24.69
C PRO A 2 17.80 8.09 23.81
N TYR A 3 16.48 8.09 23.59
CA TYR A 3 15.82 9.13 22.79
C TYR A 3 14.65 9.73 23.55
N GLU A 4 14.48 11.04 23.40
CA GLU A 4 13.35 11.79 23.92
C GLU A 4 12.10 11.40 23.13
N LEU A 5 11.03 11.01 23.84
CA LEU A 5 9.77 10.65 23.20
C LEU A 5 9.04 11.91 22.75
N PHE A 6 8.48 11.88 21.55
CA PHE A 6 7.63 12.95 21.05
C PHE A 6 6.40 13.13 21.97
N ASP A 7 6.22 14.34 22.47
CA ASP A 7 5.07 14.68 23.33
C ASP A 7 3.79 14.78 22.50
N ARG A 8 2.95 13.74 22.61
CA ARG A 8 1.68 13.64 21.88
C ARG A 8 0.66 14.70 22.28
N ASN A 9 0.81 15.35 23.44
CA ASN A 9 -0.09 16.44 23.85
C ASN A 9 0.08 17.70 22.99
N LYS A 10 1.19 17.79 22.24
CA LYS A 10 1.45 18.88 21.29
C LYS A 10 0.76 18.66 19.93
N LEU A 11 0.09 17.53 19.71
CA LEU A 11 -0.61 17.25 18.46
C LEU A 11 -1.98 17.93 18.44
N HIS A 12 -2.12 18.90 17.53
CA HIS A 12 -3.41 19.47 17.18
C HIS A 12 -4.02 18.66 16.02
N LEU A 13 -4.74 17.59 16.35
CA LEU A 13 -5.42 16.75 15.36
C LEU A 13 -6.73 17.41 14.93
N LYS A 14 -6.85 17.69 13.64
CA LYS A 14 -8.10 18.18 13.06
C LYS A 14 -8.99 17.00 12.65
N PRO A 15 -10.33 17.18 12.65
CA PRO A 15 -11.25 16.22 12.06
C PRO A 15 -10.88 15.90 10.61
N LEU A 16 -11.04 14.64 10.21
CA LEU A 16 -10.81 14.21 8.82
C LEU A 16 -11.71 14.92 7.81
N SER A 17 -12.89 15.38 8.25
CA SER A 17 -13.83 16.18 7.44
C SER A 17 -13.28 17.55 7.06
N GLU A 18 -12.30 18.08 7.79
CA GLU A 18 -11.61 19.34 7.45
C GLU A 18 -10.44 19.14 6.47
N ARG A 19 -10.08 17.89 6.16
CA ARG A 19 -9.02 17.58 5.20
C ARG A 19 -9.54 17.85 3.79
N GLU A 20 -8.70 18.43 2.94
CA GLU A 20 -9.01 18.49 1.51
C GLU A 20 -8.67 17.15 0.87
N HIS A 21 -9.66 16.58 0.17
CA HIS A 21 -9.55 15.29 -0.51
C HIS A 21 -9.44 15.48 -2.01
N THR A 22 -8.66 14.63 -2.67
CA THR A 22 -8.50 14.68 -4.14
C THR A 22 -9.11 13.49 -4.87
N PHE A 23 -9.72 12.56 -4.14
CA PHE A 23 -10.42 11.41 -4.71
C PHE A 23 -11.70 11.13 -3.91
N HIS A 24 -12.81 10.94 -4.58
CA HIS A 24 -14.14 10.75 -3.99
C HIS A 24 -14.75 9.40 -4.36
N ALA A 25 -15.67 8.90 -3.53
CA ALA A 25 -16.38 7.63 -3.76
C ALA A 25 -17.19 7.62 -5.06
N SER A 26 -17.60 8.78 -5.56
CA SER A 26 -18.25 8.93 -6.87
C SER A 26 -17.33 8.63 -8.05
N GLU A 27 -16.01 8.69 -7.85
CA GLU A 27 -14.99 8.41 -8.86
C GLU A 27 -14.58 6.92 -8.87
N VAL A 28 -15.12 6.11 -7.96
CA VAL A 28 -14.93 4.67 -7.96
C VAL A 28 -15.63 4.06 -9.18
N LEU A 29 -14.86 3.35 -9.99
CA LEU A 29 -15.34 2.80 -11.26
C LEU A 29 -16.41 1.73 -11.01
N PRO A 30 -17.52 1.74 -11.76
CA PRO A 30 -18.48 0.66 -11.72
C PRO A 30 -17.90 -0.60 -12.39
N LEU A 31 -18.48 -1.78 -12.10
CA LEU A 31 -17.96 -3.06 -12.61
C LEU A 31 -18.11 -3.23 -14.13
N ASP A 32 -19.01 -2.45 -14.74
CA ASP A 32 -19.25 -2.38 -16.18
C ASP A 32 -18.49 -1.23 -16.85
N ALA A 33 -17.57 -0.57 -16.14
CA ALA A 33 -16.73 0.48 -16.71
C ALA A 33 -15.97 -0.03 -17.94
N GLU A 34 -15.84 0.85 -18.94
CA GLU A 34 -15.11 0.54 -20.16
C GLU A 34 -13.64 0.23 -19.82
N THR A 35 -13.18 -0.94 -20.23
CA THR A 35 -11.79 -1.33 -20.02
C THR A 35 -10.95 -0.75 -21.14
N PRO A 36 -9.91 0.06 -20.85
CA PRO A 36 -9.02 0.54 -21.90
C PRO A 36 -8.36 -0.66 -22.59
N PRO A 37 -8.09 -0.57 -23.91
CA PRO A 37 -7.48 -1.67 -24.64
C PRO A 37 -6.10 -1.99 -24.05
N PHE A 38 -6.01 -3.15 -23.41
CA PHE A 38 -4.79 -3.70 -22.85
C PHE A 38 -4.65 -5.12 -23.36
N ARG A 39 -3.62 -5.37 -24.18
CA ARG A 39 -3.35 -6.68 -24.77
C ARG A 39 -1.96 -7.13 -24.37
N ASP A 40 -1.92 -7.97 -23.36
CA ASP A 40 -0.74 -8.71 -22.94
C ASP A 40 -1.17 -10.16 -22.68
N GLU A 41 -0.59 -11.09 -23.42
CA GLU A 41 -0.90 -12.53 -23.32
C GLU A 41 -0.63 -13.08 -21.91
N SER A 42 0.27 -12.45 -21.15
CA SER A 42 0.57 -12.83 -19.77
C SER A 42 -0.63 -12.67 -18.84
N ILE A 43 -1.54 -11.72 -19.10
CA ILE A 43 -2.75 -11.54 -18.28
C ILE A 43 -3.69 -12.73 -18.42
N CYS A 44 -3.89 -13.22 -19.65
CA CYS A 44 -4.71 -14.40 -19.90
C CYS A 44 -4.13 -15.63 -19.21
N GLU A 45 -2.80 -15.79 -19.24
CA GLU A 45 -2.13 -16.89 -18.56
C GLU A 45 -2.21 -16.78 -17.03
N ILE A 46 -2.07 -15.57 -16.46
CA ILE A 46 -2.24 -15.32 -15.02
C ILE A 46 -3.68 -15.66 -14.61
N ALA A 47 -4.68 -15.20 -15.35
CA ALA A 47 -6.09 -15.48 -15.08
C ALA A 47 -6.37 -17.00 -15.13
N ARG A 48 -5.85 -17.70 -16.14
CA ARG A 48 -5.96 -19.16 -16.25
C ARG A 48 -5.36 -19.87 -15.03
N ARG A 49 -4.14 -19.49 -14.63
CA ARG A 49 -3.47 -20.07 -13.46
C ARG A 49 -4.21 -19.81 -12.15
N MET A 50 -4.77 -18.61 -11.98
CA MET A 50 -5.60 -18.27 -10.82
C MET A 50 -6.82 -19.17 -10.75
N VAL A 51 -7.55 -19.34 -11.85
CA VAL A 51 -8.73 -20.21 -11.92
C VAL A 51 -8.36 -21.67 -11.66
N GLU A 52 -7.27 -22.17 -12.24
CA GLU A 52 -6.80 -23.54 -11.99
C GLU A 52 -6.39 -23.78 -10.55
N ALA A 53 -5.69 -22.83 -9.93
CA ALA A 53 -5.35 -22.89 -8.51
C ALA A 53 -6.62 -23.00 -7.65
N ARG A 54 -7.63 -22.15 -7.92
CA ARG A 54 -8.91 -22.18 -7.19
C ARG A 54 -9.68 -23.48 -7.39
N ARG A 55 -9.71 -24.04 -8.61
CA ARG A 55 -10.33 -25.35 -8.89
C ARG A 55 -9.68 -26.50 -8.13
N ARG A 56 -8.39 -26.40 -7.82
CA ARG A 56 -7.64 -27.38 -7.03
C ARG A 56 -7.71 -27.12 -5.51
N GLY A 57 -8.51 -26.15 -5.06
CA GLY A 57 -8.58 -25.73 -3.66
C GLY A 57 -7.40 -24.86 -3.18
N GLY A 58 -6.51 -24.47 -4.09
CA GLY A 58 -5.35 -23.62 -3.80
C GLY A 58 -5.72 -22.17 -3.53
N GLN A 59 -4.88 -21.46 -2.77
CA GLN A 59 -5.12 -20.06 -2.39
C GLN A 59 -4.56 -19.09 -3.45
N VAL A 60 -5.23 -17.96 -3.63
CA VAL A 60 -4.77 -16.85 -4.47
C VAL A 60 -4.75 -15.59 -3.61
N VAL A 61 -3.56 -15.00 -3.47
CA VAL A 61 -3.32 -13.82 -2.64
C VAL A 61 -3.04 -12.62 -3.55
N LEU A 62 -3.87 -11.57 -3.46
CA LEU A 62 -3.58 -10.30 -4.11
C LEU A 62 -2.70 -9.46 -3.18
N MET A 63 -1.53 -9.05 -3.66
CA MET A 63 -0.67 -8.08 -2.97
C MET A 63 -0.76 -6.74 -3.71
N MET A 64 -1.24 -5.69 -3.05
CA MET A 64 -1.46 -4.39 -3.69
C MET A 64 -1.01 -3.20 -2.84
N GLY A 65 -0.69 -2.09 -3.51
CA GLY A 65 -0.52 -0.80 -2.86
C GLY A 65 -1.80 0.02 -2.89
N ALA A 66 -1.81 1.13 -2.14
CA ALA A 66 -2.90 2.11 -2.09
C ALA A 66 -3.38 2.62 -3.46
N HIS A 67 -2.52 2.57 -4.49
CA HIS A 67 -2.83 3.07 -5.81
C HIS A 67 -4.09 2.42 -6.42
N VAL A 68 -4.36 1.15 -6.11
CA VAL A 68 -5.57 0.44 -6.60
C VAL A 68 -6.86 1.12 -6.10
N ILE A 69 -6.87 1.57 -4.85
CA ILE A 69 -8.01 2.29 -4.26
C ILE A 69 -8.11 3.69 -4.87
N LYS A 70 -6.96 4.38 -4.99
CA LYS A 70 -6.88 5.76 -5.50
C LYS A 70 -7.25 5.90 -6.98
N THR A 71 -7.22 4.81 -7.74
CA THR A 71 -7.70 4.77 -9.14
C THR A 71 -9.11 4.22 -9.27
N GLY A 72 -9.84 4.07 -8.16
CA GLY A 72 -11.23 3.64 -8.18
C GLY A 72 -11.46 2.17 -8.51
N LEU A 73 -10.46 1.31 -8.36
CA LEU A 73 -10.55 -0.13 -8.71
C LEU A 73 -11.00 -1.02 -7.54
N SER A 74 -11.31 -0.44 -6.39
CA SER A 74 -11.68 -1.19 -5.17
C SER A 74 -12.86 -2.14 -5.39
N ARG A 75 -13.88 -1.74 -6.16
CA ARG A 75 -15.04 -2.60 -6.47
C ARG A 75 -14.66 -3.87 -7.22
N PHE A 76 -13.70 -3.81 -8.14
CA PHE A 76 -13.23 -5.00 -8.87
C PHE A 76 -12.50 -5.98 -7.94
N VAL A 77 -11.73 -5.46 -6.97
CA VAL A 77 -11.08 -6.29 -5.95
C VAL A 77 -12.14 -7.00 -5.10
N VAL A 78 -13.16 -6.26 -4.64
CA VAL A 78 -14.28 -6.81 -3.86
C VAL A 78 -15.04 -7.87 -4.66
N ASP A 79 -15.40 -7.59 -5.91
CA ASP A 79 -16.10 -8.55 -6.79
C ASP A 79 -15.29 -9.85 -6.96
N LEU A 80 -13.98 -9.75 -7.16
CA LEU A 80 -13.10 -10.93 -7.27
C LEU A 80 -12.93 -11.69 -5.94
N MET A 81 -13.04 -11.01 -4.80
CA MET A 81 -13.10 -11.66 -3.48
C MET A 81 -14.44 -12.38 -3.27
N GLU A 82 -15.56 -11.73 -3.59
CA GLU A 82 -16.91 -12.31 -3.46
C GLU A 82 -17.10 -13.53 -4.37
N ARG A 83 -16.51 -13.51 -5.57
CA ARG A 83 -16.44 -14.68 -6.47
C ARG A 83 -15.50 -15.78 -5.99
N GLY A 84 -14.78 -15.56 -4.90
CA GLY A 84 -13.82 -16.50 -4.34
C GLY A 84 -12.58 -16.71 -5.22
N ILE A 85 -12.29 -15.78 -6.13
CA ILE A 85 -11.06 -15.81 -6.94
C ILE A 85 -9.90 -15.36 -6.07
N PHE A 86 -10.00 -14.20 -5.42
CA PHE A 86 -9.06 -13.80 -4.38
C PHE A 86 -9.50 -14.38 -3.04
N THR A 87 -8.58 -15.11 -2.42
CA THR A 87 -8.79 -15.71 -1.09
C THR A 87 -8.27 -14.82 0.02
N HIS A 88 -7.25 -14.02 -0.27
CA HIS A 88 -6.61 -13.11 0.67
C HIS A 88 -6.17 -11.85 -0.08
N VAL A 89 -6.18 -10.72 0.63
CA VAL A 89 -5.62 -9.46 0.16
C VAL A 89 -4.58 -9.00 1.17
N ALA A 90 -3.39 -8.66 0.68
CA ALA A 90 -2.33 -8.06 1.45
C ALA A 90 -2.00 -6.69 0.86
N GLY A 91 -1.74 -5.72 1.73
CA GLY A 91 -1.38 -4.37 1.30
C GLY A 91 -0.53 -3.65 2.32
N ASN A 92 0.04 -2.52 1.89
CA ASN A 92 0.76 -1.63 2.79
C ASN A 92 -0.22 -0.84 3.70
N GLY A 93 0.31 -0.15 4.72
CA GLY A 93 -0.52 0.63 5.64
C GLY A 93 -1.39 1.71 4.95
N ALA A 94 -0.95 2.22 3.80
CA ALA A 94 -1.72 3.19 3.04
C ALA A 94 -3.01 2.57 2.46
N VAL A 95 -3.02 1.29 2.08
CA VAL A 95 -4.26 0.60 1.64
C VAL A 95 -5.34 0.71 2.71
N ALA A 96 -5.02 0.38 3.96
CA ALA A 96 -5.97 0.42 5.07
C ALA A 96 -6.46 1.84 5.35
N VAL A 97 -5.58 2.85 5.27
CA VAL A 97 -5.96 4.26 5.46
C VAL A 97 -6.93 4.69 4.36
N HIS A 98 -6.59 4.50 3.09
CA HIS A 98 -7.44 4.95 1.98
C HIS A 98 -8.78 4.23 1.92
N ASP A 99 -8.82 2.93 2.20
CA ASP A 99 -10.05 2.15 2.26
C ASP A 99 -10.98 2.65 3.38
N TYR A 100 -10.42 2.84 4.59
CA TYR A 100 -11.17 3.35 5.73
C TYR A 100 -11.71 4.76 5.49
N GLU A 101 -10.90 5.68 4.98
CA GLU A 101 -11.34 7.04 4.68
C GLU A 101 -12.47 7.04 3.64
N LEU A 102 -12.32 6.25 2.57
CA LEU A 102 -13.33 6.15 1.52
C LEU A 102 -14.65 5.60 2.08
N ALA A 103 -14.60 4.57 2.92
CA ALA A 103 -15.79 3.99 3.57
C ALA A 103 -16.42 4.94 4.61
N LYS A 104 -15.61 5.70 5.35
CA LYS A 104 -16.07 6.53 6.47
C LYS A 104 -16.60 7.89 6.04
N VAL A 105 -15.91 8.56 5.11
CA VAL A 105 -16.21 9.94 4.69
C VAL A 105 -16.50 10.08 3.20
N GLY A 106 -16.41 9.00 2.43
CA GLY A 106 -16.68 9.04 0.98
C GLY A 106 -15.60 9.73 0.17
N ALA A 107 -14.41 9.96 0.73
CA ALA A 107 -13.29 10.64 0.08
C ALA A 107 -11.94 10.22 0.69
N THR A 108 -10.87 10.31 -0.10
CA THR A 108 -9.51 9.97 0.33
C THR A 108 -8.46 10.72 -0.49
N THR A 109 -7.17 10.55 -0.14
CA THR A 109 -5.98 11.19 -0.74
C THR A 109 -5.88 12.68 -0.48
N GLU A 110 -4.68 13.12 -0.13
CA GLU A 110 -4.31 14.51 0.10
C GLU A 110 -3.11 14.94 -0.75
N SER A 111 -2.96 16.25 -0.92
CA SER A 111 -1.71 16.83 -1.45
C SER A 111 -0.69 17.00 -0.32
N VAL A 112 0.25 16.06 -0.22
CA VAL A 112 1.36 16.14 0.76
C VAL A 112 2.15 17.45 0.62
N ALA A 113 2.39 17.90 -0.62
CA ALA A 113 3.11 19.14 -0.89
C ALA A 113 2.38 20.38 -0.33
N LYS A 114 1.05 20.36 -0.28
CA LYS A 114 0.26 21.45 0.31
C LYS A 114 0.40 21.53 1.83
N TYR A 115 0.60 20.40 2.49
CA TYR A 115 0.70 20.32 3.95
C TYR A 115 2.13 20.42 4.48
N ILE A 116 3.14 20.16 3.64
CA ILE A 116 4.57 20.35 3.96
C ILE A 116 5.05 21.64 3.30
N THR A 117 4.62 22.78 3.83
CA THR A 117 4.97 24.12 3.33
C THR A 117 6.25 24.69 3.94
N THR A 118 6.75 24.10 5.03
CA THR A 118 8.04 24.49 5.61
C THR A 118 9.13 23.62 5.01
N PRO A 119 10.20 24.18 4.40
CA PRO A 119 11.36 23.37 4.07
C PRO A 119 11.89 22.79 5.37
N LEU A 120 11.74 21.48 5.55
CA LEU A 120 12.55 20.78 6.53
C LEU A 120 13.99 21.05 6.11
N SER A 121 14.74 21.79 6.91
CA SER A 121 16.18 21.97 6.73
C SER A 121 16.88 20.66 7.03
N PHE A 122 16.62 19.64 6.20
CA PHE A 122 17.38 18.42 6.16
C PHE A 122 18.62 18.73 5.34
N ARG A 123 19.70 19.09 6.04
CA ARG A 123 21.01 19.25 5.41
C ARG A 123 21.49 17.86 5.01
N ALA A 124 21.08 17.39 3.83
CA ALA A 124 21.71 16.26 3.18
C ALA A 124 23.16 16.67 2.89
N SER A 125 24.09 16.22 3.72
CA SER A 125 25.51 16.32 3.40
C SER A 125 25.77 15.49 2.15
N SER A 126 25.98 16.18 1.03
CA SER A 126 26.61 15.67 -0.19
C SER A 126 25.78 14.71 -1.03
N ILE A 127 25.06 15.25 -2.02
CA ILE A 127 24.61 14.48 -3.19
C ILE A 127 25.72 14.60 -4.25
N SER A 128 26.58 13.57 -4.39
CA SER A 128 27.45 13.48 -5.57
C SER A 128 26.69 12.77 -6.70
N LYS A 129 26.49 13.48 -7.81
CA LYS A 129 25.86 12.94 -9.03
C LYS A 129 26.90 12.10 -9.78
N ALA A 130 26.75 10.78 -9.76
CA ALA A 130 27.36 9.90 -10.76
C ALA A 130 26.24 9.39 -11.69
N PRO A 131 26.48 9.29 -13.02
CA PRO A 131 25.44 8.88 -13.95
C PRO A 131 25.19 7.37 -13.79
N GLY A 132 23.95 6.99 -13.46
CA GLY A 132 23.46 5.61 -13.62
C GLY A 132 23.03 4.86 -12.36
N THR A 133 23.10 5.41 -11.15
CA THR A 133 22.56 4.71 -9.96
C THR A 133 22.10 5.70 -8.88
N LEU A 134 20.80 5.68 -8.56
CA LEU A 134 20.23 6.33 -7.38
C LEU A 134 20.27 5.34 -6.22
N ILE A 135 21.31 5.39 -5.40
CA ILE A 135 21.36 4.67 -4.12
C ILE A 135 20.76 5.59 -3.06
N PHE A 136 19.57 5.26 -2.56
CA PHE A 136 19.04 5.84 -1.33
C PHE A 136 19.59 5.04 -0.15
N SER A 137 20.75 5.42 0.41
CA SER A 137 21.16 4.91 1.72
C SER A 137 20.56 5.80 2.82
N GLY A 138 19.28 5.58 3.11
CA GLY A 138 18.63 6.10 4.31
C GLY A 138 18.73 5.06 5.42
N SER A 139 19.72 5.19 6.30
CA SER A 139 19.90 4.33 7.47
C SER A 139 18.78 4.62 8.49
N ILE A 140 17.69 3.84 8.46
CA ILE A 140 16.79 3.69 9.61
C ILE A 140 16.94 2.24 10.08
N PHE A 141 17.99 1.99 10.85
CA PHE A 141 18.09 0.81 11.71
C PHE A 141 19.07 1.13 12.83
N PRO A 142 18.58 1.26 14.07
CA PRO A 142 19.35 0.75 15.19
C PRO A 142 18.51 -0.28 15.96
N LEU A 143 19.21 -1.30 16.48
CA LEU A 143 18.75 -2.36 17.37
C LEU A 143 18.27 -3.66 16.71
N LEU A 144 19.23 -4.47 16.26
CA LEU A 144 19.25 -5.89 16.59
C LEU A 144 20.70 -6.29 16.89
N SER A 145 20.96 -6.76 18.11
CA SER A 145 22.23 -7.34 18.54
C SER A 145 22.54 -8.61 17.71
N PRO A 146 23.81 -8.88 17.33
CA PRO A 146 24.19 -10.04 16.50
C PRO A 146 23.91 -11.43 17.10
N SER A 147 23.41 -11.52 18.34
CA SER A 147 23.23 -12.77 19.08
C SER A 147 21.81 -13.38 19.03
N SER A 148 20.85 -12.79 18.30
CA SER A 148 19.47 -13.31 18.23
C SER A 148 19.08 -13.98 16.90
N LEU A 149 20.04 -14.23 16.00
CA LEU A 149 19.78 -14.91 14.71
C LEU A 149 20.11 -16.41 14.77
N ARG A 150 19.45 -17.15 15.66
CA ARG A 150 19.27 -18.62 15.60
C ARG A 150 17.91 -18.95 16.21
N PHE A 151 17.19 -19.90 15.60
CA PHE A 151 15.73 -20.16 15.68
C PHE A 151 14.94 -19.21 14.77
N ILE A 152 14.25 -19.61 13.70
CA ILE A 152 13.40 -20.79 13.51
C ILE A 152 13.51 -21.25 12.04
N LEU A 153 14.15 -22.38 11.80
CA LEU A 153 13.87 -23.28 10.66
C LEU A 153 14.09 -24.70 11.18
N SER A 154 13.03 -25.28 11.74
CA SER A 154 12.86 -26.73 11.80
C SER A 154 11.42 -27.02 11.39
N SER A 155 11.30 -27.41 10.14
CA SER A 155 10.31 -28.34 9.62
C SER A 155 9.97 -29.44 10.64
N ASN A 156 8.70 -29.52 11.04
CA ASN A 156 8.09 -30.81 11.35
C ASN A 156 7.50 -31.33 10.04
N LEU A 157 8.30 -32.11 9.31
CA LEU A 157 7.80 -33.27 8.59
C LEU A 157 7.91 -34.45 9.58
N SER A 158 6.76 -34.95 10.01
CA SER A 158 6.54 -36.32 10.48
C SER A 158 5.06 -36.61 10.25
#